data_AF-A0A2E5ZYW8-F1
#
_entry.id   AF-A0A2E5ZYW8-F1
#
_cell.length_a   1.000
_cell.length_b   1.000
_cell.length_c   1.000
_cell.angle_alpha   90.00
_cell.angle_beta   90.00
_cell.angle_gamma   90.00
#
_symmetry.space_group_name_H-M   'P 1'
#
loop_
_entity.id
_entity.type
_entity.pdbx_description
1 polymer ?
#
loop_
_entity_poly.entity_id
_entity_poly.type
_entity_poly.pdbx_seq_one_letter_code
_entity_poly.pdbx_strand_id
1 'polypeptide(L)'
;MKPKYLCWILGLALLLGIAGCDDDDSSPNTTTPPVEEEEPATPVTPSPALVRLLHAVVDAPVLFPRIDEFVVGGAAYGQASSSFQFDDNDTRTVEILYEGTESEPVVLMDGISLPIGDDREVYVLVYGRFDDPQVAIIDNPSFSLPTDDDGNVLDENAVDVQFVGGFFQYDEVDVYLTEAATDIATVGPTVTLSQGEVTPQVEYSADSGWRIRVTPVGEQTVLFDSESYTMLRARNTVYMLTDYFGTGDDNLVLNRIGLGVSSVIGVIAAPADLRVAHFIRNAPAVDLYFGNTNDTPEFDGIPYGTVTDYESFASQGVSVNVTPDDDNLTFLHEQQLVIGAGQRRTLLLSGDANGVTEGIVLADGDRPLANAIQLQVAHAAPVVGDIDVYVLEPGESVEGSDPAIPDLEYPLSGIAPVLAGSRSVVFTQRGNKTVVHGPVALDVVVGFPTVILTQDGDGALSTRVLVDRTLE
;
A
#
# COMPACT_ATOMS: atom_id res chain seq x y z
N MET A 1 -56.08 -9.60 -11.42
CA MET A 1 -57.33 -8.78 -11.38
C MET A 1 -56.95 -7.31 -11.13
N LYS A 2 -57.92 -6.38 -11.17
CA LYS A 2 -57.83 -4.90 -11.04
C LYS A 2 -59.16 -4.41 -10.42
N PRO A 3 -59.41 -3.13 -10.06
CA PRO A 3 -58.54 -1.93 -10.06
C PRO A 3 -58.77 -0.98 -8.82
N LYS A 4 -58.46 0.33 -9.00
CA LYS A 4 -58.94 1.54 -8.26
C LYS A 4 -58.19 1.89 -6.96
N TYR A 5 -57.92 3.16 -6.59
CA TYR A 5 -57.81 4.48 -7.28
C TYR A 5 -56.55 5.19 -6.65
N LEU A 6 -56.18 6.49 -6.72
CA LEU A 6 -56.57 7.77 -7.37
C LEU A 6 -55.25 8.60 -7.39
N CYS A 7 -54.68 9.16 -8.46
CA CYS A 7 -55.11 10.19 -9.43
C CYS A 7 -55.22 11.63 -8.88
N TRP A 8 -54.28 12.53 -9.25
CA TRP A 8 -54.56 13.78 -10.01
C TRP A 8 -53.25 14.44 -10.52
N ILE A 9 -53.38 15.41 -11.43
CA ILE A 9 -52.31 16.13 -12.15
C ILE A 9 -52.68 17.63 -12.20
N LEU A 10 -51.72 18.55 -12.06
CA LEU A 10 -51.67 19.92 -12.62
C LEU A 10 -50.33 20.59 -12.18
N GLY A 11 -49.68 21.52 -12.89
CA GLY A 11 -49.85 21.94 -14.29
C GLY A 11 -50.36 23.38 -14.52
N LEU A 12 -49.53 24.42 -14.31
CA LEU A 12 -49.66 25.71 -15.04
C LEU A 12 -48.39 26.57 -14.95
N ALA A 13 -48.31 27.62 -15.77
CA ALA A 13 -47.25 28.63 -15.82
C ALA A 13 -47.87 30.04 -16.07
N LEU A 14 -47.00 31.05 -16.28
CA LEU A 14 -47.28 32.37 -16.86
C LEU A 14 -47.91 33.45 -15.94
N LEU A 15 -47.20 34.56 -15.72
CA LEU A 15 -47.55 35.89 -16.29
C LEU A 15 -46.49 36.98 -16.01
N LEU A 16 -46.46 38.00 -16.88
CA LEU A 16 -45.60 39.18 -16.79
C LEU A 16 -46.34 40.38 -16.16
N GLY A 17 -45.56 41.36 -15.67
CA GLY A 17 -45.97 42.77 -15.56
C GLY A 17 -45.06 43.63 -16.43
N ILE A 18 -45.63 44.62 -17.14
CA ILE A 18 -44.93 45.48 -18.12
C ILE A 18 -45.39 46.94 -17.91
N ALA A 19 -44.48 47.91 -18.09
CA ALA A 19 -44.65 49.20 -18.79
C ALA A 19 -43.90 50.37 -18.13
N GLY A 20 -43.29 51.23 -18.96
CA GLY A 20 -42.61 52.45 -18.54
C GLY A 20 -41.60 52.94 -19.58
N CYS A 21 -42.08 53.47 -20.70
CA CYS A 21 -41.23 54.10 -21.73
C CYS A 21 -41.03 55.60 -21.44
N ASP A 22 -39.95 56.19 -21.94
CA ASP A 22 -40.05 57.16 -23.04
C ASP A 22 -38.70 57.31 -23.78
N ASP A 23 -38.72 57.90 -24.98
CA ASP A 23 -37.54 58.12 -25.84
C ASP A 23 -36.83 59.46 -25.54
N ASP A 24 -35.51 59.56 -25.81
CA ASP A 24 -34.95 60.53 -26.78
C ASP A 24 -33.42 60.42 -26.93
N ASP A 25 -32.91 60.74 -28.12
CA ASP A 25 -31.48 60.67 -28.50
C ASP A 25 -30.70 61.93 -28.04
N SER A 26 -29.47 61.78 -27.53
CA SER A 26 -28.55 62.91 -27.30
C SER A 26 -27.07 62.50 -27.22
N SER A 27 -26.21 63.39 -27.76
CA SER A 27 -24.80 63.13 -28.10
C SER A 27 -23.85 63.06 -26.87
N PRO A 28 -22.65 62.46 -26.99
CA PRO A 28 -21.84 62.08 -25.82
C PRO A 28 -21.20 63.28 -25.13
N ASN A 29 -21.18 63.26 -23.80
CA ASN A 29 -20.48 64.24 -22.97
C ASN A 29 -19.29 63.58 -22.28
N THR A 30 -18.09 64.13 -22.47
CA THR A 30 -16.84 63.58 -21.90
C THR A 30 -16.68 63.99 -20.44
N THR A 31 -16.85 63.04 -19.52
CA THR A 31 -16.42 63.15 -18.12
C THR A 31 -15.45 62.02 -17.82
N THR A 32 -14.19 62.36 -17.55
CA THR A 32 -13.17 61.41 -17.08
C THR A 32 -13.61 60.82 -15.73
N PRO A 33 -13.57 59.49 -15.52
CA PRO A 33 -13.70 58.93 -14.18
C PRO A 33 -12.55 59.44 -13.29
N PRO A 34 -12.73 59.50 -11.95
CA PRO A 34 -11.62 59.73 -11.05
C PRO A 34 -10.60 58.59 -11.17
N VAL A 35 -9.33 58.89 -10.91
CA VAL A 35 -8.32 57.86 -10.68
C VAL A 35 -8.64 57.22 -9.33
N GLU A 36 -8.92 55.92 -9.32
CA GLU A 36 -8.92 55.14 -8.09
C GLU A 36 -7.45 55.02 -7.64
N GLU A 37 -7.15 55.46 -6.42
CA GLU A 37 -5.85 55.18 -5.80
C GLU A 37 -5.83 53.68 -5.48
N GLU A 38 -4.83 52.95 -6.00
CA GLU A 38 -4.70 51.52 -5.72
C GLU A 38 -4.57 51.30 -4.21
N GLU A 39 -5.46 50.48 -3.64
CA GLU A 39 -5.28 50.06 -2.24
C GLU A 39 -3.94 49.29 -2.16
N PRO A 40 -3.09 49.58 -1.17
CA PRO A 40 -1.81 48.89 -1.03
C PRO A 40 -2.08 47.40 -0.84
N ALA A 41 -1.54 46.58 -1.76
CA ALA A 41 -1.77 45.14 -1.78
C ALA A 41 -1.60 44.54 -0.38
N THR A 42 -2.62 43.81 0.09
CA THR A 42 -2.57 43.10 1.37
C THR A 42 -1.32 42.23 1.38
N PRO A 43 -0.49 42.27 2.44
CA PRO A 43 0.70 41.44 2.50
C PRO A 43 0.28 39.98 2.38
N VAL A 44 0.84 39.28 1.39
CA VAL A 44 0.65 37.85 1.26
C VAL A 44 1.18 37.20 2.54
N THR A 45 0.30 36.52 3.27
CA THR A 45 0.73 35.58 4.30
C THR A 45 1.45 34.44 3.59
N PRO A 46 2.69 34.09 3.99
CA PRO A 46 3.42 32.98 3.39
C PRO A 46 2.64 31.66 3.53
N SER A 47 2.95 30.69 2.68
CA SER A 47 2.46 29.33 2.86
C SER A 47 3.25 28.65 4.00
N PRO A 48 2.59 27.91 4.90
CA PRO A 48 3.28 27.15 5.94
C PRO A 48 4.28 26.16 5.35
N ALA A 49 5.39 25.97 6.06
CA ALA A 49 6.36 24.93 5.78
C ALA A 49 5.69 23.55 5.89
N LEU A 50 5.82 22.73 4.85
CA LEU A 50 5.25 21.37 4.83
C LEU A 50 6.35 20.33 5.06
N VAL A 51 6.34 19.68 6.23
CA VAL A 51 7.30 18.60 6.56
C VAL A 51 6.64 17.23 6.45
N ARG A 52 7.25 16.30 5.70
CA ARG A 52 6.82 14.89 5.58
C ARG A 52 7.98 13.91 5.72
N LEU A 53 7.70 12.72 6.25
CA LEU A 53 8.56 11.54 6.14
C LEU A 53 8.28 10.84 4.80
N LEU A 54 9.33 10.42 4.09
CA LEU A 54 9.27 9.45 2.99
C LEU A 54 9.95 8.17 3.47
N HIS A 55 9.22 7.05 3.44
CA HIS A 55 9.73 5.79 3.98
C HIS A 55 10.17 4.83 2.87
N ALA A 56 11.48 4.58 2.83
CA ALA A 56 12.18 3.72 1.88
C ALA A 56 13.16 2.74 2.57
N VAL A 57 13.02 2.52 3.88
CA VAL A 57 13.80 1.48 4.60
C VAL A 57 13.21 0.12 4.25
N VAL A 58 13.99 -0.72 3.58
CA VAL A 58 13.50 -1.87 2.81
C VAL A 58 12.70 -2.88 3.65
N ASP A 59 13.09 -3.07 4.92
CA ASP A 59 12.53 -4.05 5.85
C ASP A 59 11.98 -3.47 7.15
N ALA A 60 11.83 -2.15 7.29
CA ALA A 60 11.17 -1.57 8.46
C ALA A 60 9.63 -1.74 8.41
N PRO A 61 8.94 -1.77 9.56
CA PRO A 61 7.49 -1.58 9.64
C PRO A 61 7.07 -0.15 9.21
N VAL A 62 5.78 0.18 9.33
CA VAL A 62 5.29 1.56 9.16
C VAL A 62 6.06 2.51 10.10
N LEU A 63 6.58 3.60 9.53
CA LEU A 63 7.38 4.60 10.27
C LEU A 63 6.55 5.86 10.54
N PHE A 64 6.70 6.43 11.73
CA PHE A 64 5.93 7.57 12.22
C PHE A 64 6.88 8.72 12.60
N PRO A 65 6.81 9.89 11.97
CA PRO A 65 7.64 11.02 12.36
C PRO A 65 7.04 11.71 13.61
N ARG A 66 7.90 12.07 14.56
CA ARG A 66 7.58 12.93 15.71
C ARG A 66 8.38 14.23 15.64
N ILE A 67 7.71 15.35 15.90
CA ILE A 67 8.32 16.66 16.14
C ILE A 67 7.73 17.21 17.43
N ASP A 68 8.60 17.65 18.34
CA ASP A 68 8.24 18.03 19.71
C ASP A 68 7.41 16.93 20.41
N GLU A 69 6.15 17.18 20.78
CA GLU A 69 5.23 16.19 21.36
C GLU A 69 4.25 15.60 20.32
N PHE A 70 4.34 15.99 19.04
CA PHE A 70 3.35 15.68 18.01
C PHE A 70 3.79 14.59 17.04
N VAL A 71 2.90 13.63 16.80
CA VAL A 71 3.02 12.63 15.72
C VAL A 71 1.92 12.90 14.69
N VAL A 72 2.27 12.89 13.41
CA VAL A 72 1.32 12.90 12.29
C VAL A 72 1.32 11.53 11.61
N GLY A 73 0.20 11.14 11.01
CA GLY A 73 -0.03 9.77 10.52
C GLY A 73 1.11 9.22 9.65
N GLY A 74 1.59 8.02 10.01
CA GLY A 74 2.84 7.44 9.50
C GLY A 74 2.86 7.08 8.02
N ALA A 75 4.07 6.79 7.54
CA ALA A 75 4.38 6.35 6.19
C ALA A 75 4.54 4.82 6.15
N ALA A 76 3.80 4.16 5.25
CA ALA A 76 4.13 2.80 4.82
C ALA A 76 5.27 2.82 3.79
N TYR A 77 5.90 1.67 3.52
CA TYR A 77 7.00 1.59 2.55
C TYR A 77 6.58 2.10 1.16
N GLY A 78 7.43 2.91 0.53
CA GLY A 78 7.13 3.62 -0.72
C GLY A 78 6.24 4.86 -0.56
N GLN A 79 5.72 5.16 0.63
CA GLN A 79 4.74 6.23 0.86
C GLN A 79 5.32 7.43 1.63
N ALA A 80 4.56 8.52 1.62
CA ALA A 80 4.76 9.69 2.45
C ALA A 80 3.87 9.65 3.70
N SER A 81 4.30 10.29 4.79
CA SER A 81 3.46 10.56 5.96
C SER A 81 2.44 11.66 5.67
N SER A 82 1.50 11.83 6.60
CA SER A 82 0.82 13.11 6.78
C SER A 82 1.84 14.25 6.98
N SER A 83 1.50 15.48 6.60
CA SER A 83 2.39 16.62 6.80
C SER A 83 2.18 17.32 8.14
N PHE A 84 3.28 17.68 8.81
CA PHE A 84 3.27 18.83 9.73
C PHE A 84 3.14 20.14 8.93
N GLN A 85 2.62 21.17 9.59
CA GLN A 85 2.56 22.54 9.07
C GLN A 85 3.14 23.48 10.12
N PHE A 86 4.02 24.40 9.69
CA PHE A 86 4.63 25.41 10.55
C PHE A 86 4.55 26.78 9.90
N ASP A 87 4.10 27.78 10.65
CA ASP A 87 4.05 29.20 10.26
C ASP A 87 5.25 29.99 10.84
N ASP A 88 6.41 29.34 11.01
CA ASP A 88 7.63 29.94 11.57
C ASP A 88 8.90 29.61 10.76
N ASN A 89 9.96 30.39 11.01
CA ASN A 89 11.29 30.18 10.43
C ASN A 89 12.26 29.84 11.56
N ASP A 90 12.61 28.56 11.70
CA ASP A 90 13.36 28.02 12.82
C ASP A 90 14.00 26.66 12.45
N THR A 91 14.67 26.02 13.41
CA THR A 91 15.12 24.62 13.30
C THR A 91 14.26 23.73 14.19
N ARG A 92 13.79 22.60 13.67
CA ARG A 92 13.14 21.54 14.46
C ARG A 92 13.97 20.27 14.43
N THR A 93 13.77 19.39 15.41
CA THR A 93 14.34 18.03 15.41
C THR A 93 13.23 17.04 15.14
N VAL A 94 13.47 16.12 14.19
CA VAL A 94 12.63 14.94 13.95
C VAL A 94 13.19 13.74 14.69
N GLU A 95 12.28 13.00 15.33
CA GLU A 95 12.47 11.58 15.65
C GLU A 95 11.66 10.74 14.66
N ILE A 96 12.19 9.57 14.30
CA ILE A 96 11.49 8.57 13.49
C ILE A 96 11.18 7.39 14.40
N LEU A 97 9.90 7.08 14.55
CA LEU A 97 9.38 6.04 15.41
C LEU A 97 8.87 4.86 14.59
N TYR A 98 8.76 3.70 15.24
CA TYR A 98 7.94 2.57 14.78
C TYR A 98 7.08 2.03 15.91
N GLU A 99 6.08 1.24 15.56
CA GLU A 99 5.23 0.54 16.54
C GLU A 99 5.86 -0.80 16.93
N GLY A 100 6.21 -0.96 18.21
CA GLY A 100 6.76 -2.18 18.78
C GLY A 100 5.67 -3.14 19.29
N THR A 101 6.03 -3.98 20.27
CA THR A 101 5.06 -4.82 20.99
C THR A 101 4.05 -3.98 21.77
N GLU A 102 2.83 -4.49 21.93
CA GLU A 102 1.74 -3.85 22.69
C GLU A 102 1.43 -2.39 22.27
N SER A 103 1.74 -2.06 21.02
CA SER A 103 1.65 -0.71 20.44
C SER A 103 2.54 0.35 21.12
N GLU A 104 3.65 -0.06 21.77
CA GLU A 104 4.63 0.89 22.32
C GLU A 104 5.40 1.62 21.19
N PRO A 105 5.49 2.97 21.20
CA PRO A 105 6.25 3.71 20.19
C PRO A 105 7.76 3.67 20.49
N VAL A 106 8.52 2.98 19.63
CA VAL A 106 9.97 2.83 19.75
C VAL A 106 10.70 3.78 18.80
N VAL A 107 11.75 4.45 19.28
CA VAL A 107 12.59 5.34 18.46
C VAL A 107 13.53 4.53 17.58
N LEU A 108 13.45 4.71 16.26
CA LEU A 108 14.41 4.19 15.27
C LEU A 108 15.54 5.19 15.02
N MET A 109 15.22 6.48 14.90
CA MET A 109 16.18 7.57 14.70
C MET A 109 15.79 8.81 15.50
N ASP A 110 16.77 9.60 15.92
CA ASP A 110 16.64 10.87 16.66
C ASP A 110 17.73 11.85 16.17
N GLY A 111 17.60 13.14 16.49
CA GLY A 111 18.59 14.16 16.19
C GLY A 111 18.55 14.67 14.74
N ILE A 112 17.51 14.33 13.97
CA ILE A 112 17.38 14.75 12.56
C ILE A 112 16.98 16.23 12.52
N SER A 113 17.97 17.11 12.36
CA SER A 113 17.79 18.56 12.29
C SER A 113 17.17 18.98 10.96
N LEU A 114 16.00 19.61 11.00
CA LEU A 114 15.28 20.12 9.83
C LEU A 114 15.27 21.66 9.77
N PRO A 115 15.54 22.26 8.60
CA PRO A 115 15.18 23.65 8.36
C PRO A 115 13.65 23.77 8.25
N ILE A 116 13.06 24.69 9.01
CA ILE A 116 11.66 25.10 8.86
C ILE A 116 11.66 26.55 8.39
N GLY A 117 10.84 26.87 7.40
CA GLY A 117 10.70 28.24 6.93
C GLY A 117 9.56 28.42 5.95
N ASP A 118 9.15 29.68 5.80
CA ASP A 118 8.09 30.12 4.90
C ASP A 118 8.32 29.61 3.48
N ASP A 119 7.26 29.16 2.81
CA ASP A 119 7.28 28.70 1.42
C ASP A 119 8.32 27.59 1.13
N ARG A 120 8.40 26.57 2.02
CA ARG A 120 9.21 25.34 1.83
C ARG A 120 8.36 24.06 1.83
N GLU A 121 8.73 23.12 0.97
CA GLU A 121 8.37 21.70 1.07
C GLU A 121 9.59 20.87 1.47
N VAL A 122 9.55 20.31 2.68
CA VAL A 122 10.65 19.55 3.29
C VAL A 122 10.26 18.08 3.42
N TYR A 123 11.11 17.20 2.89
CA TYR A 123 10.91 15.76 2.99
C TYR A 123 12.11 15.10 3.66
N VAL A 124 11.84 14.30 4.69
CA VAL A 124 12.82 13.44 5.37
C VAL A 124 12.75 12.08 4.69
N LEU A 125 13.69 11.79 3.78
CA LEU A 125 13.84 10.44 3.23
C LEU A 125 14.57 9.58 4.24
N VAL A 126 13.95 8.47 4.66
CA VAL A 126 14.61 7.46 5.50
C VAL A 126 14.67 6.15 4.71
N TYR A 127 15.88 5.65 4.46
CA TYR A 127 16.18 4.59 3.51
C TYR A 127 17.22 3.60 4.06
N GLY A 128 17.55 2.54 3.30
CA GLY A 128 18.51 1.51 3.73
C GLY A 128 17.83 0.32 4.40
N ARG A 129 18.44 -0.24 5.44
CA ARG A 129 17.94 -1.38 6.24
C ARG A 129 17.52 -0.93 7.64
N PHE A 130 16.68 -1.71 8.32
CA PHE A 130 16.20 -1.40 9.67
C PHE A 130 17.34 -1.36 10.71
N ASP A 131 18.43 -2.11 10.52
CA ASP A 131 19.58 -2.15 11.42
C ASP A 131 20.68 -1.11 11.10
N ASP A 132 20.68 -0.54 9.89
CA ASP A 132 21.53 0.60 9.48
C ASP A 132 20.74 1.64 8.66
N PRO A 133 19.73 2.31 9.26
CA PRO A 133 18.85 3.24 8.55
C PRO A 133 19.57 4.56 8.27
N GLN A 134 19.50 5.00 7.02
CA GLN A 134 20.11 6.24 6.52
C GLN A 134 19.05 7.33 6.32
N VAL A 135 19.47 8.60 6.34
CA VAL A 135 18.57 9.75 6.18
C VAL A 135 19.12 10.77 5.18
N ALA A 136 18.26 11.26 4.29
CA ALA A 136 18.52 12.38 3.41
C ALA A 136 17.41 13.43 3.56
N ILE A 137 17.77 14.72 3.55
CA ILE A 137 16.83 15.83 3.64
C ILE A 137 16.65 16.45 2.25
N ILE A 138 15.42 16.42 1.77
CA ILE A 138 14.97 17.16 0.59
C ILE A 138 14.37 18.47 1.10
N ASP A 139 14.89 19.61 0.66
CA ASP A 139 14.46 20.93 1.11
C ASP A 139 14.21 21.83 -0.12
N ASN A 140 13.00 21.72 -0.66
CA ASN A 140 12.59 22.38 -1.89
C ASN A 140 11.80 23.67 -1.57
N PRO A 141 11.84 24.72 -2.42
CA PRO A 141 10.86 25.79 -2.35
C PRO A 141 9.44 25.25 -2.60
N SER A 142 8.44 25.90 -2.03
CA SER A 142 7.06 25.76 -2.47
C SER A 142 6.94 26.16 -3.94
N PHE A 143 6.22 25.37 -4.72
CA PHE A 143 6.11 25.57 -6.15
C PHE A 143 5.49 26.94 -6.51
N SER A 144 6.15 27.66 -7.41
CA SER A 144 5.67 28.87 -8.06
C SER A 144 5.69 28.70 -9.58
N LEU A 145 4.65 29.12 -10.29
CA LEU A 145 4.70 29.19 -11.75
C LEU A 145 5.83 30.13 -12.21
N PRO A 146 6.59 29.80 -13.26
CA PRO A 146 7.64 30.67 -13.78
C PRO A 146 7.02 31.95 -14.34
N THR A 147 7.61 33.11 -14.00
CA THR A 147 7.19 34.43 -14.50
C THR A 147 8.36 35.22 -15.10
N ASP A 148 8.04 36.20 -15.93
CA ASP A 148 9.00 37.26 -16.29
C ASP A 148 9.19 38.30 -15.17
N ASP A 149 10.09 39.27 -15.38
CA ASP A 149 10.39 40.37 -14.46
C ASP A 149 9.17 41.26 -14.14
N ASP A 150 8.14 41.25 -15.00
CA ASP A 150 6.89 42.00 -14.85
C ASP A 150 5.78 41.15 -14.19
N GLY A 151 6.04 39.88 -13.86
CA GLY A 151 5.12 38.96 -13.19
C GLY A 151 4.16 38.19 -14.10
N ASN A 152 4.35 38.21 -15.43
CA ASN A 152 3.53 37.44 -16.36
C ASN A 152 3.98 35.97 -16.39
N VAL A 153 3.04 35.02 -16.30
CA VAL A 153 3.33 33.58 -16.36
C VAL A 153 3.94 33.19 -17.72
N LEU A 154 5.08 32.52 -17.69
CA LEU A 154 5.83 32.04 -18.86
C LEU A 154 5.33 30.68 -19.36
N ASP A 155 5.02 29.75 -18.45
CA ASP A 155 4.32 28.49 -18.77
C ASP A 155 3.30 28.15 -17.67
N GLU A 156 2.03 27.99 -18.07
CA GLU A 156 0.95 27.54 -17.18
C GLU A 156 1.00 26.02 -16.89
N ASN A 157 1.85 25.28 -17.62
CA ASN A 157 2.03 23.84 -17.51
C ASN A 157 3.30 23.42 -16.75
N ALA A 158 4.09 24.38 -16.28
CA ALA A 158 5.32 24.12 -15.55
C ALA A 158 5.11 23.17 -14.36
N VAL A 159 6.08 22.27 -14.15
CA VAL A 159 6.18 21.34 -13.04
C VAL A 159 7.65 21.09 -12.72
N ASP A 160 8.01 21.22 -11.45
CA ASP A 160 9.36 20.89 -11.00
C ASP A 160 9.44 19.40 -10.67
N VAL A 161 10.31 18.68 -11.37
CA VAL A 161 10.49 17.23 -11.25
C VAL A 161 11.81 16.93 -10.54
N GLN A 162 11.77 15.97 -9.62
CA GLN A 162 12.92 15.49 -8.85
C GLN A 162 12.87 13.97 -8.73
N PHE A 163 14.01 13.29 -8.85
CA PHE A 163 14.12 11.85 -8.66
C PHE A 163 14.79 11.51 -7.33
N VAL A 164 14.35 10.42 -6.70
CA VAL A 164 14.85 9.96 -5.40
C VAL A 164 15.07 8.44 -5.40
N GLY A 165 16.27 8.01 -5.02
CA GLY A 165 16.66 6.60 -4.94
C GLY A 165 16.27 5.94 -3.62
N GLY A 166 15.04 5.45 -3.52
CA GLY A 166 14.52 4.70 -2.35
C GLY A 166 14.60 3.17 -2.49
N PHE A 167 15.42 2.66 -3.40
CA PHE A 167 15.64 1.23 -3.65
C PHE A 167 16.82 0.68 -2.84
N PHE A 168 16.87 -0.65 -2.67
CA PHE A 168 17.96 -1.38 -2.00
C PHE A 168 18.53 -2.53 -2.84
N GLN A 169 17.81 -3.01 -3.87
CA GLN A 169 18.30 -4.11 -4.71
C GLN A 169 19.43 -3.73 -5.69
N TYR A 170 19.75 -2.43 -5.83
CA TYR A 170 20.74 -1.90 -6.78
C TYR A 170 21.57 -0.78 -6.12
N ASP A 171 22.86 -0.67 -6.47
CA ASP A 171 23.72 0.44 -6.05
C ASP A 171 23.32 1.75 -6.76
N GLU A 172 23.21 1.67 -8.09
CA GLU A 172 22.87 2.75 -9.02
C GLU A 172 21.97 2.19 -10.16
N VAL A 173 21.11 3.04 -10.75
CA VAL A 173 20.28 2.72 -11.93
C VAL A 173 20.23 3.90 -12.91
N ASP A 174 20.07 3.62 -14.21
CA ASP A 174 19.88 4.64 -15.24
C ASP A 174 18.38 4.92 -15.44
N VAL A 175 17.97 6.18 -15.26
CA VAL A 175 16.56 6.63 -15.32
C VAL A 175 16.33 7.50 -16.55
N TYR A 176 15.32 7.13 -17.35
CA TYR A 176 14.94 7.79 -18.61
C TYR A 176 13.52 8.37 -18.50
N LEU A 177 13.39 9.68 -18.37
CA LEU A 177 12.14 10.44 -18.52
C LEU A 177 12.06 10.99 -19.95
N THR A 178 11.15 10.45 -20.76
CA THR A 178 11.02 10.78 -22.18
C THR A 178 9.57 10.88 -22.63
N GLU A 179 9.34 11.34 -23.86
CA GLU A 179 8.09 11.03 -24.58
C GLU A 179 7.92 9.50 -24.71
N ALA A 180 6.68 9.02 -24.67
CA ALA A 180 6.35 7.59 -24.64
C ALA A 180 6.74 6.82 -25.92
N ALA A 181 6.98 7.52 -27.02
CA ALA A 181 7.43 6.95 -28.29
C ALA A 181 8.97 6.98 -28.47
N THR A 182 9.74 7.57 -27.55
CA THR A 182 11.20 7.60 -27.62
C THR A 182 11.78 6.21 -27.38
N ASP A 183 12.72 5.78 -28.24
CA ASP A 183 13.52 4.58 -28.03
C ASP A 183 14.75 4.92 -27.17
N ILE A 184 14.86 4.29 -25.99
CA ILE A 184 15.98 4.51 -25.05
C ILE A 184 17.32 4.06 -25.63
N ALA A 185 17.35 3.16 -26.62
CA ALA A 185 18.57 2.81 -27.35
C ALA A 185 19.11 3.96 -28.23
N THR A 186 18.38 5.08 -28.35
CA THR A 186 18.77 6.26 -29.15
C THR A 186 19.12 7.50 -28.34
N VAL A 187 18.96 7.45 -27.00
CA VAL A 187 19.21 8.57 -26.08
C VAL A 187 20.07 8.13 -24.88
N GLY A 188 20.64 9.08 -24.15
CA GLY A 188 21.22 8.80 -22.83
C GLY A 188 20.13 8.81 -21.74
N PRO A 189 20.45 8.32 -20.53
CA PRO A 189 19.58 8.51 -19.37
C PRO A 189 19.38 10.00 -19.07
N THR A 190 18.24 10.33 -18.47
CA THR A 190 17.98 11.66 -17.90
C THR A 190 18.83 11.90 -16.67
N VAL A 191 18.99 10.85 -15.85
CA VAL A 191 19.88 10.83 -14.68
C VAL A 191 20.31 9.38 -14.39
N THR A 192 21.57 9.18 -14.01
CA THR A 192 22.01 7.97 -13.31
C THR A 192 21.81 8.24 -11.82
N LEU A 193 21.03 7.40 -11.14
CA LEU A 193 20.50 7.63 -9.79
C LEU A 193 21.04 6.58 -8.82
N SER A 194 21.65 7.02 -7.73
CA SER A 194 22.20 6.16 -6.67
C SER A 194 21.18 5.86 -5.57
N GLN A 195 21.40 4.81 -4.77
CA GLN A 195 20.67 4.65 -3.50
C GLN A 195 20.86 5.89 -2.61
N GLY A 196 19.75 6.39 -2.05
CA GLY A 196 19.71 7.56 -1.18
C GLY A 196 19.87 8.90 -1.91
N GLU A 197 20.14 8.89 -3.21
CA GLU A 197 20.34 10.11 -3.98
C GLU A 197 19.04 10.89 -4.17
N VAL A 198 19.15 12.21 -4.13
CA VAL A 198 18.08 13.17 -4.37
C VAL A 198 18.60 14.13 -5.44
N THR A 199 17.98 14.14 -6.62
CA THR A 199 18.43 15.02 -7.71
C THR A 199 18.14 16.50 -7.38
N PRO A 200 18.73 17.45 -8.12
CA PRO A 200 18.15 18.78 -8.24
C PRO A 200 16.72 18.70 -8.78
N GLN A 201 15.90 19.72 -8.50
CA GLN A 201 14.67 19.95 -9.26
C GLN A 201 15.00 20.41 -10.68
N VAL A 202 14.22 19.94 -11.65
CA VAL A 202 14.28 20.35 -13.06
C VAL A 202 12.87 20.69 -13.53
N GLU A 203 12.70 21.87 -14.11
CA GLU A 203 11.42 22.31 -14.70
C GLU A 203 11.12 21.54 -15.99
N TYR A 204 9.90 21.02 -16.09
CA TYR A 204 9.32 20.45 -17.31
C TYR A 204 7.98 21.13 -17.60
N SER A 205 7.57 21.14 -18.87
CA SER A 205 6.19 21.45 -19.26
C SER A 205 5.36 20.16 -19.23
N ALA A 206 4.33 20.10 -18.38
CA ALA A 206 3.54 18.90 -18.17
C ALA A 206 2.55 18.63 -19.31
N ASP A 207 2.53 17.39 -19.80
CA ASP A 207 1.57 16.90 -20.81
C ASP A 207 1.20 15.42 -20.52
N SER A 208 0.30 14.87 -21.32
CA SER A 208 0.11 13.45 -21.56
C SER A 208 1.22 12.87 -22.45
N GLY A 209 1.52 11.58 -22.29
CA GLY A 209 2.49 10.90 -23.16
C GLY A 209 3.93 10.95 -22.67
N TRP A 210 4.17 11.23 -21.39
CA TRP A 210 5.46 10.98 -20.75
C TRP A 210 5.58 9.49 -20.38
N ARG A 211 6.82 8.97 -20.34
CA ARG A 211 7.16 7.61 -19.92
C ARG A 211 8.47 7.64 -19.15
N ILE A 212 8.51 6.99 -18.00
CA ILE A 212 9.71 6.77 -17.18
C ILE A 212 10.10 5.30 -17.32
N ARG A 213 11.36 5.07 -17.71
CA ARG A 213 11.98 3.73 -17.77
C ARG A 213 13.24 3.71 -16.92
N VAL A 214 13.54 2.55 -16.35
CA VAL A 214 14.74 2.31 -15.54
C VAL A 214 15.51 1.11 -16.10
N THR A 215 16.84 1.21 -16.17
CA THR A 215 17.74 0.13 -16.60
C THR A 215 18.94 0.01 -15.63
N PRO A 216 19.71 -1.10 -15.65
CA PRO A 216 21.03 -1.12 -15.01
C PRO A 216 21.95 -0.11 -15.70
N VAL A 217 22.88 0.49 -14.94
CA VAL A 217 23.76 1.55 -15.45
C VAL A 217 24.56 1.10 -16.68
N GLY A 218 24.42 1.83 -17.79
CA GLY A 218 25.05 1.51 -19.07
C GLY A 218 24.41 0.36 -19.85
N GLU A 219 23.33 -0.24 -19.35
CA GLU A 219 22.50 -1.23 -20.05
C GLU A 219 21.19 -0.64 -20.57
N GLN A 220 20.53 -1.39 -21.45
CA GLN A 220 19.22 -1.07 -22.04
C GLN A 220 18.16 -2.13 -21.68
N THR A 221 18.47 -2.98 -20.69
CA THR A 221 17.55 -3.97 -20.10
C THR A 221 16.58 -3.23 -19.18
N VAL A 222 15.28 -3.23 -19.49
CA VAL A 222 14.30 -2.48 -18.69
C VAL A 222 13.95 -3.25 -17.40
N LEU A 223 14.15 -2.61 -16.24
CA LEU A 223 13.84 -3.10 -14.89
C LEU A 223 12.48 -2.62 -14.37
N PHE A 224 12.02 -1.48 -14.89
CA PHE A 224 10.72 -0.88 -14.63
C PHE A 224 10.32 0.01 -15.81
N ASP A 225 9.05 -0.02 -16.17
CA ASP A 225 8.46 0.89 -17.15
C ASP A 225 7.13 1.44 -16.61
N SER A 226 6.99 2.77 -16.59
CA SER A 226 5.75 3.42 -16.16
C SER A 226 4.60 3.27 -17.15
N GLU A 227 4.87 2.77 -18.36
CA GLU A 227 4.03 3.00 -19.53
C GLU A 227 3.76 4.51 -19.78
N SER A 228 2.93 4.82 -20.77
CA SER A 228 2.50 6.20 -21.07
C SER A 228 1.60 6.76 -19.95
N TYR A 229 2.01 7.87 -19.34
CA TYR A 229 1.24 8.56 -18.28
C TYR A 229 1.07 10.06 -18.54
N THR A 230 0.24 10.71 -17.72
CA THR A 230 0.04 12.17 -17.72
C THR A 230 0.82 12.81 -16.57
N MET A 231 1.78 13.66 -16.91
CA MET A 231 2.48 14.51 -15.95
C MET A 231 1.52 15.61 -15.46
N LEU A 232 1.60 16.00 -14.18
CA LEU A 232 0.63 16.90 -13.57
C LEU A 232 1.25 18.28 -13.36
N ARG A 233 0.71 19.30 -14.03
CA ARG A 233 1.17 20.68 -13.94
C ARG A 233 1.03 21.31 -12.55
N ALA A 234 1.69 22.46 -12.40
CA ALA A 234 1.60 23.43 -11.31
C ALA A 234 1.86 22.82 -9.92
N ARG A 235 3.06 22.25 -9.73
CA ARG A 235 3.50 21.59 -8.49
C ARG A 235 5.00 21.27 -8.49
N ASN A 236 5.51 20.96 -7.30
CA ASN A 236 6.65 20.05 -7.14
C ASN A 236 6.18 18.60 -7.33
N THR A 237 7.01 17.77 -7.97
CA THR A 237 6.79 16.34 -8.17
C THR A 237 8.05 15.56 -7.80
N VAL A 238 8.00 14.82 -6.70
CA VAL A 238 9.06 13.88 -6.30
C VAL A 238 8.70 12.50 -6.84
N TYR A 239 9.58 11.92 -7.66
CA TYR A 239 9.51 10.55 -8.13
C TYR A 239 10.49 9.68 -7.34
N MET A 240 9.97 9.02 -6.31
CA MET A 240 10.73 8.10 -5.45
C MET A 240 10.62 6.68 -6.00
N LEU A 241 11.72 6.20 -6.56
CA LEU A 241 11.87 4.83 -7.07
C LEU A 241 12.23 3.92 -5.89
N THR A 242 11.43 2.89 -5.61
CA THR A 242 11.67 1.94 -4.51
C THR A 242 11.69 0.51 -5.03
N ASP A 243 12.19 -0.42 -4.21
CA ASP A 243 12.08 -1.85 -4.50
C ASP A 243 10.60 -2.26 -4.62
N TYR A 244 10.34 -3.27 -5.44
CA TYR A 244 9.06 -3.96 -5.51
C TYR A 244 9.19 -5.38 -4.94
N PHE A 245 8.19 -5.81 -4.16
CA PHE A 245 8.24 -7.06 -3.40
C PHE A 245 7.31 -8.15 -3.90
N GLY A 246 6.31 -7.80 -4.70
CA GLY A 246 5.21 -8.69 -5.06
C GLY A 246 5.60 -9.79 -6.05
N THR A 247 4.68 -10.08 -6.95
CA THR A 247 4.73 -11.19 -7.90
C THR A 247 5.21 -10.72 -9.28
N GLY A 248 5.72 -11.64 -10.10
CA GLY A 248 6.27 -11.32 -11.44
C GLY A 248 7.74 -10.92 -11.44
N ASP A 249 8.18 -10.34 -12.57
CA ASP A 249 9.60 -10.04 -12.86
C ASP A 249 10.00 -8.56 -12.60
N ASP A 250 9.04 -7.68 -12.30
CA ASP A 250 9.30 -6.28 -11.92
C ASP A 250 10.03 -6.26 -10.55
N ASN A 251 11.13 -5.51 -10.44
CA ASN A 251 11.90 -5.41 -9.18
C ASN A 251 11.83 -4.02 -8.53
N LEU A 252 11.19 -3.06 -9.20
CA LEU A 252 11.12 -1.65 -8.80
C LEU A 252 9.71 -1.09 -9.03
N VAL A 253 9.33 -0.07 -8.25
CA VAL A 253 8.07 0.67 -8.39
C VAL A 253 8.30 2.17 -8.22
N LEU A 254 7.64 2.97 -9.05
CA LEU A 254 7.78 4.43 -9.03
C LEU A 254 6.65 5.10 -8.24
N ASN A 255 6.98 5.65 -7.07
CA ASN A 255 6.05 6.39 -6.23
C ASN A 255 6.16 7.90 -6.53
N ARG A 256 5.08 8.51 -7.01
CA ARG A 256 4.98 9.97 -7.12
C ARG A 256 4.42 10.54 -5.83
N ILE A 257 5.18 11.45 -5.22
CA ILE A 257 4.76 12.28 -4.10
C ILE A 257 4.61 13.74 -4.57
N GLY A 258 3.52 14.40 -4.17
CA GLY A 258 3.32 15.83 -4.38
C GLY A 258 1.95 16.31 -3.90
N LEU A 259 1.85 17.57 -3.45
CA LEU A 259 0.64 18.19 -2.88
C LEU A 259 -0.03 17.35 -1.76
N GLY A 260 0.77 16.63 -0.96
CA GLY A 260 0.28 15.78 0.13
C GLY A 260 -0.36 14.45 -0.29
N VAL A 261 -0.23 14.05 -1.56
CA VAL A 261 -0.68 12.74 -2.06
C VAL A 261 0.53 11.92 -2.48
N SER A 262 0.52 10.63 -2.13
CA SER A 262 1.40 9.60 -2.68
C SER A 262 0.60 8.72 -3.66
N SER A 263 1.19 8.37 -4.80
CA SER A 263 0.56 7.52 -5.81
C SER A 263 1.61 6.79 -6.65
N VAL A 264 1.47 5.47 -6.83
CA VAL A 264 2.24 4.72 -7.84
C VAL A 264 1.95 5.26 -9.25
N ILE A 265 2.98 5.29 -10.10
CA ILE A 265 2.88 5.66 -11.51
C ILE A 265 3.00 4.41 -12.39
N GLY A 266 2.15 4.35 -13.41
CA GLY A 266 2.07 3.24 -14.35
C GLY A 266 1.15 2.12 -13.87
N VAL A 267 1.35 0.94 -14.45
CA VAL A 267 0.64 -0.29 -14.08
C VAL A 267 1.71 -1.32 -13.74
N ILE A 268 1.69 -1.81 -12.50
CA ILE A 268 2.53 -2.94 -12.09
C ILE A 268 2.03 -4.17 -12.87
N ALA A 269 2.85 -4.72 -13.76
CA ALA A 269 2.43 -5.70 -14.76
C ALA A 269 2.46 -7.14 -14.23
N ALA A 270 2.23 -7.29 -12.93
CA ALA A 270 2.40 -8.52 -12.18
C ALA A 270 1.23 -9.52 -12.36
N PRO A 271 1.50 -10.84 -12.34
CA PRO A 271 0.47 -11.85 -12.12
C PRO A 271 -0.09 -11.75 -10.69
N ALA A 272 -1.03 -12.62 -10.35
CA ALA A 272 -1.43 -12.87 -8.97
C ALA A 272 -1.11 -14.33 -8.63
N ASP A 273 -0.30 -14.58 -7.60
CA ASP A 273 0.09 -15.94 -7.22
C ASP A 273 -0.91 -16.49 -6.20
N LEU A 274 -1.38 -17.72 -6.42
CA LEU A 274 -2.26 -18.46 -5.52
C LEU A 274 -1.61 -19.80 -5.15
N ARG A 275 -1.73 -20.21 -3.89
CA ARG A 275 -1.52 -21.60 -3.45
C ARG A 275 -2.74 -22.10 -2.67
N VAL A 276 -2.88 -23.42 -2.57
CA VAL A 276 -4.00 -24.07 -1.86
C VAL A 276 -3.48 -24.84 -0.65
N ALA A 277 -4.15 -24.68 0.49
CA ALA A 277 -3.86 -25.42 1.72
C ALA A 277 -5.06 -26.30 2.09
N HIS A 278 -4.98 -27.60 1.81
CA HIS A 278 -6.12 -28.52 1.87
C HIS A 278 -6.18 -29.29 3.20
N PHE A 279 -7.19 -28.97 4.04
CA PHE A 279 -7.48 -29.63 5.32
C PHE A 279 -8.96 -30.03 5.49
N ILE A 280 -9.70 -30.29 4.41
CA ILE A 280 -11.08 -30.80 4.51
C ILE A 280 -11.00 -32.27 4.97
N ARG A 281 -11.36 -32.55 6.24
CA ARG A 281 -11.29 -33.92 6.76
C ARG A 281 -12.29 -34.82 6.03
N ASN A 282 -11.93 -36.10 5.90
CA ASN A 282 -12.69 -37.12 5.19
C ASN A 282 -12.90 -36.88 3.68
N ALA A 283 -12.32 -35.83 3.09
CA ALA A 283 -12.15 -35.75 1.63
C ALA A 283 -11.10 -36.78 1.16
N PRO A 284 -11.14 -37.22 -0.12
CA PRO A 284 -10.00 -37.81 -0.80
C PRO A 284 -8.98 -36.71 -1.16
N ALA A 285 -8.20 -36.88 -2.23
CA ALA A 285 -7.59 -35.74 -2.90
C ALA A 285 -8.68 -34.82 -3.49
N VAL A 286 -8.37 -33.53 -3.70
CA VAL A 286 -9.35 -32.55 -4.22
C VAL A 286 -8.80 -31.74 -5.36
N ASP A 287 -9.68 -31.45 -6.31
CA ASP A 287 -9.43 -30.56 -7.43
C ASP A 287 -9.92 -29.14 -7.11
N LEU A 288 -9.30 -28.14 -7.73
CA LEU A 288 -9.76 -26.75 -7.68
C LEU A 288 -9.95 -26.17 -9.07
N TYR A 289 -11.16 -25.71 -9.38
CA TYR A 289 -11.54 -25.13 -10.67
C TYR A 289 -11.89 -23.65 -10.52
N PHE A 290 -11.46 -22.83 -11.48
CA PHE A 290 -12.00 -21.48 -11.68
C PHE A 290 -13.24 -21.55 -12.58
N GLY A 291 -14.42 -21.46 -11.97
CA GLY A 291 -15.71 -21.43 -12.66
C GLY A 291 -16.29 -22.82 -12.96
N ASN A 292 -15.97 -23.39 -14.11
CA ASN A 292 -16.66 -24.57 -14.63
C ASN A 292 -15.84 -25.85 -14.40
N THR A 293 -16.40 -26.78 -13.61
CA THR A 293 -15.74 -28.06 -13.27
C THR A 293 -15.59 -29.04 -14.46
N ASN A 294 -16.10 -28.70 -15.66
CA ASN A 294 -15.90 -29.48 -16.88
C ASN A 294 -14.68 -29.03 -17.71
N ASP A 295 -13.99 -27.96 -17.29
CA ASP A 295 -12.70 -27.56 -17.84
C ASP A 295 -11.57 -28.31 -17.08
N THR A 296 -10.28 -27.97 -17.30
CA THR A 296 -9.18 -28.54 -16.50
C THR A 296 -9.15 -27.89 -15.11
N PRO A 297 -8.84 -28.61 -14.01
CA PRO A 297 -8.57 -27.96 -12.73
C PRO A 297 -7.30 -27.11 -12.79
N GLU A 298 -7.32 -26.00 -12.05
CA GLU A 298 -6.17 -25.10 -11.87
C GLU A 298 -5.22 -25.67 -10.79
N PHE A 299 -5.72 -26.54 -9.90
CA PHE A 299 -4.90 -27.39 -9.03
C PHE A 299 -5.51 -28.80 -9.01
N ASP A 300 -4.73 -29.78 -9.44
CA ASP A 300 -5.13 -31.18 -9.73
C ASP A 300 -4.80 -32.11 -8.54
N GLY A 301 -5.75 -32.91 -8.05
CA GLY A 301 -5.48 -34.01 -7.12
C GLY A 301 -4.80 -33.65 -5.79
N ILE A 302 -5.11 -32.50 -5.17
CA ILE A 302 -4.44 -31.98 -3.96
C ILE A 302 -4.68 -32.90 -2.75
N PRO A 303 -3.64 -33.57 -2.19
CA PRO A 303 -3.84 -34.49 -1.06
C PRO A 303 -4.21 -33.76 0.24
N TYR A 304 -4.97 -34.44 1.10
CA TYR A 304 -5.28 -33.92 2.44
C TYR A 304 -4.00 -33.69 3.28
N GLY A 305 -3.94 -32.54 3.95
CA GLY A 305 -2.82 -32.13 4.80
C GLY A 305 -1.70 -31.38 4.06
N THR A 306 -1.86 -31.17 2.75
CA THR A 306 -0.89 -30.53 1.85
C THR A 306 -1.13 -29.02 1.75
N VAL A 307 -0.03 -28.27 1.62
CA VAL A 307 -0.02 -26.92 1.05
C VAL A 307 0.74 -27.01 -0.27
N THR A 308 0.16 -26.50 -1.35
CA THR A 308 0.78 -26.52 -2.68
C THR A 308 1.91 -25.48 -2.79
N ASP A 309 2.73 -25.61 -3.83
CA ASP A 309 3.48 -24.47 -4.35
C ASP A 309 2.51 -23.40 -4.90
N TYR A 310 3.04 -22.21 -5.19
CA TYR A 310 2.27 -21.13 -5.82
C TYR A 310 2.18 -21.33 -7.34
N GLU A 311 1.00 -21.04 -7.90
CA GLU A 311 0.78 -20.89 -9.34
C GLU A 311 0.34 -19.45 -9.68
N SER A 312 0.81 -18.94 -10.81
CA SER A 312 0.67 -17.52 -11.19
C SER A 312 -0.43 -17.32 -12.23
N PHE A 313 -1.44 -16.52 -11.88
CA PHE A 313 -2.62 -16.26 -12.70
C PHE A 313 -2.70 -14.79 -13.15
N ALA A 314 -3.57 -14.47 -14.11
CA ALA A 314 -3.97 -13.09 -14.35
C ALA A 314 -4.81 -12.56 -13.18
N SER A 315 -4.75 -11.26 -12.88
CA SER A 315 -5.60 -10.66 -11.85
C SER A 315 -7.08 -10.70 -12.26
N GLN A 316 -7.92 -11.31 -11.42
CA GLN A 316 -9.31 -11.59 -11.73
C GLN A 316 -10.17 -11.82 -10.48
N GLY A 317 -11.50 -11.75 -10.66
CA GLY A 317 -12.49 -12.28 -9.72
C GLY A 317 -13.15 -13.52 -10.32
N VAL A 318 -13.16 -14.63 -9.59
CA VAL A 318 -13.60 -15.96 -10.06
C VAL A 318 -14.45 -16.67 -9.00
N SER A 319 -15.31 -17.58 -9.47
CA SER A 319 -15.88 -18.62 -8.59
C SER A 319 -14.85 -19.72 -8.45
N VAL A 320 -14.39 -19.97 -7.23
CA VAL A 320 -13.57 -21.14 -6.91
C VAL A 320 -14.49 -22.27 -6.48
N ASN A 321 -14.40 -23.37 -7.20
CA ASN A 321 -15.18 -24.58 -6.96
C ASN A 321 -14.22 -25.75 -6.69
N VAL A 322 -14.41 -26.43 -5.56
CA VAL A 322 -13.57 -27.53 -5.09
C VAL A 322 -14.38 -28.82 -5.15
N THR A 323 -13.84 -29.87 -5.77
CA THR A 323 -14.49 -31.19 -5.89
C THR A 323 -13.53 -32.29 -5.40
N PRO A 324 -14.00 -33.52 -5.16
CA PRO A 324 -13.10 -34.67 -5.12
C PRO A 324 -12.35 -34.80 -6.45
N ASP A 325 -11.09 -35.24 -6.37
CA ASP A 325 -10.31 -35.82 -7.46
C ASP A 325 -11.13 -36.93 -8.17
N ASP A 326 -11.05 -36.99 -9.51
CA ASP A 326 -11.84 -37.85 -10.41
C ASP A 326 -13.40 -37.71 -10.33
N ASP A 327 -13.98 -36.79 -9.54
CA ASP A 327 -15.44 -36.54 -9.45
C ASP A 327 -15.83 -35.05 -9.50
N ASN A 328 -15.78 -34.47 -10.70
CA ASN A 328 -16.13 -33.08 -10.97
C ASN A 328 -17.63 -32.72 -10.84
N LEU A 329 -18.48 -33.65 -10.38
CA LEU A 329 -19.92 -33.44 -10.15
C LEU A 329 -20.28 -33.26 -8.67
N THR A 330 -19.39 -33.64 -7.76
CA THR A 330 -19.57 -33.48 -6.30
C THR A 330 -18.86 -32.22 -5.84
N PHE A 331 -19.60 -31.19 -5.43
CA PHE A 331 -19.01 -29.97 -4.89
C PHE A 331 -18.75 -30.15 -3.39
N LEU A 332 -17.47 -30.04 -3.00
CA LEU A 332 -17.04 -29.96 -1.61
C LEU A 332 -17.14 -28.53 -1.10
N HIS A 333 -16.62 -27.55 -1.84
CA HIS A 333 -16.66 -26.13 -1.45
C HIS A 333 -16.86 -25.22 -2.66
N GLU A 334 -17.59 -24.11 -2.47
CA GLU A 334 -17.84 -23.08 -3.49
C GLU A 334 -17.69 -21.68 -2.87
N GLN A 335 -16.86 -20.81 -3.44
CA GLN A 335 -16.73 -19.42 -2.98
C GLN A 335 -16.36 -18.45 -4.10
N GLN A 336 -16.56 -17.15 -3.89
CA GLN A 336 -15.95 -16.12 -4.75
C GLN A 336 -14.55 -15.77 -4.23
N LEU A 337 -13.57 -15.74 -5.13
CA LEU A 337 -12.20 -15.32 -4.87
C LEU A 337 -11.87 -14.11 -5.76
N VAL A 338 -11.11 -13.15 -5.23
CA VAL A 338 -10.49 -12.08 -6.01
C VAL A 338 -8.98 -12.12 -5.76
N ILE A 339 -8.20 -12.23 -6.83
CA ILE A 339 -6.74 -12.22 -6.81
C ILE A 339 -6.23 -10.96 -7.52
N GLY A 340 -5.56 -10.09 -6.75
CA GLY A 340 -5.02 -8.82 -7.25
C GLY A 340 -3.64 -8.99 -7.87
N ALA A 341 -3.37 -8.27 -8.97
CA ALA A 341 -2.03 -8.18 -9.54
C ALA A 341 -1.03 -7.78 -8.44
N GLY A 342 0.11 -8.46 -8.39
CA GLY A 342 1.16 -8.16 -7.42
C GLY A 342 0.98 -8.79 -6.03
N GLN A 343 0.05 -9.74 -5.86
CA GLN A 343 -0.28 -10.34 -4.56
C GLN A 343 -0.03 -11.84 -4.54
N ARG A 344 0.53 -12.33 -3.42
CA ARG A 344 0.48 -13.74 -3.04
C ARG A 344 -0.72 -14.04 -2.13
N ARG A 345 -1.38 -15.17 -2.38
CA ARG A 345 -2.56 -15.62 -1.66
C ARG A 345 -2.49 -17.10 -1.34
N THR A 346 -2.97 -17.46 -0.15
CA THR A 346 -3.22 -18.84 0.26
C THR A 346 -4.71 -19.03 0.43
N LEU A 347 -5.32 -19.86 -0.41
CA LEU A 347 -6.66 -20.36 -0.17
C LEU A 347 -6.56 -21.58 0.75
N LEU A 348 -6.85 -21.36 2.03
CA LEU A 348 -6.98 -22.43 3.00
C LEU A 348 -8.39 -22.99 2.97
N LEU A 349 -8.50 -24.31 2.86
CA LEU A 349 -9.74 -25.08 2.84
C LEU A 349 -9.77 -26.02 4.06
N SER A 350 -10.87 -26.06 4.80
CA SER A 350 -10.98 -26.86 6.03
C SER A 350 -12.41 -27.36 6.28
N GLY A 351 -12.62 -28.11 7.37
CA GLY A 351 -13.94 -28.64 7.75
C GLY A 351 -14.04 -30.16 7.67
N ASP A 352 -15.19 -30.67 7.21
CA ASP A 352 -15.47 -32.09 7.03
C ASP A 352 -16.31 -32.33 5.76
N ALA A 353 -15.83 -33.18 4.85
CA ALA A 353 -16.51 -33.51 3.59
C ALA A 353 -17.88 -34.18 3.78
N ASN A 354 -18.19 -34.68 4.98
CA ASN A 354 -19.49 -35.26 5.34
C ASN A 354 -20.39 -34.27 6.11
N GLY A 355 -19.98 -33.00 6.24
CA GLY A 355 -20.61 -32.01 7.10
C GLY A 355 -20.58 -30.61 6.49
N VAL A 356 -19.77 -29.73 7.07
CA VAL A 356 -19.56 -28.35 6.59
C VAL A 356 -18.08 -28.18 6.27
N THR A 357 -17.81 -27.63 5.09
CA THR A 357 -16.51 -27.17 4.62
C THR A 357 -16.45 -25.65 4.68
N GLU A 358 -15.26 -25.10 4.82
CA GLU A 358 -15.03 -23.67 4.89
C GLU A 358 -13.74 -23.29 4.15
N GLY A 359 -13.72 -22.07 3.60
CA GLY A 359 -12.56 -21.52 2.90
C GLY A 359 -12.22 -20.11 3.37
N ILE A 360 -10.94 -19.86 3.64
CA ILE A 360 -10.42 -18.53 3.97
C ILE A 360 -9.26 -18.16 3.05
N VAL A 361 -9.22 -16.88 2.66
CA VAL A 361 -8.22 -16.35 1.73
C VAL A 361 -7.23 -15.51 2.51
N LEU A 362 -6.07 -16.07 2.78
CA LEU A 362 -4.99 -15.40 3.48
C LEU A 362 -4.28 -14.42 2.52
N ALA A 363 -3.73 -13.34 3.08
CA ALA A 363 -2.70 -12.56 2.41
C ALA A 363 -1.35 -13.06 2.88
N ASP A 364 -0.50 -13.51 1.96
CA ASP A 364 0.89 -13.85 2.27
C ASP A 364 1.74 -12.58 2.11
N GLY A 365 2.76 -12.40 2.96
CA GLY A 365 3.53 -11.15 3.04
C GLY A 365 4.89 -11.26 2.37
N ASP A 366 5.06 -10.62 1.21
CA ASP A 366 6.25 -10.76 0.37
C ASP A 366 7.45 -9.86 0.74
N ARG A 367 7.23 -8.78 1.50
CA ARG A 367 8.31 -7.89 1.94
C ARG A 367 8.94 -8.43 3.22
N PRO A 368 10.28 -8.57 3.31
CA PRO A 368 10.92 -8.86 4.59
C PRO A 368 10.57 -7.75 5.59
N LEU A 369 10.16 -8.11 6.80
CA LEU A 369 9.95 -7.18 7.90
C LEU A 369 10.90 -7.54 9.04
N ALA A 370 11.57 -6.55 9.61
CA ALA A 370 12.45 -6.69 10.76
C ALA A 370 11.82 -6.08 12.02
N ASN A 371 12.06 -6.72 13.17
CA ASN A 371 11.81 -6.24 14.54
C ASN A 371 10.39 -5.78 14.96
N ALA A 372 9.43 -5.73 14.04
CA ALA A 372 8.00 -5.57 14.27
C ALA A 372 7.24 -6.41 13.23
N ILE A 373 7.41 -7.73 13.35
CA ILE A 373 6.96 -8.73 12.39
C ILE A 373 5.49 -9.05 12.62
N GLN A 374 4.74 -9.25 11.55
CA GLN A 374 3.32 -9.61 11.63
C GLN A 374 3.17 -11.13 11.53
N LEU A 375 2.88 -11.76 12.67
CA LEU A 375 2.51 -13.17 12.75
C LEU A 375 1.03 -13.30 12.40
N GLN A 376 0.75 -13.94 11.26
CA GLN A 376 -0.61 -14.32 10.89
C GLN A 376 -0.95 -15.67 11.53
N VAL A 377 -2.19 -15.80 12.03
CA VAL A 377 -2.67 -17.05 12.62
C VAL A 377 -4.04 -17.39 12.03
N ALA A 378 -4.14 -18.57 11.43
CA ALA A 378 -5.33 -19.04 10.73
C ALA A 378 -5.99 -20.20 11.49
N HIS A 379 -7.29 -20.10 11.74
CA HIS A 379 -8.08 -21.11 12.46
C HIS A 379 -8.86 -22.01 11.49
N ALA A 380 -8.34 -23.22 11.31
CA ALA A 380 -8.83 -24.26 10.40
C ALA A 380 -9.33 -25.51 11.15
N ALA A 381 -9.55 -25.42 12.47
CA ALA A 381 -9.80 -26.57 13.35
C ALA A 381 -11.18 -26.50 14.04
N PRO A 382 -12.29 -26.84 13.37
CA PRO A 382 -13.65 -26.66 13.91
C PRO A 382 -13.93 -27.44 15.22
N VAL A 383 -13.11 -28.43 15.55
CA VAL A 383 -13.28 -29.32 16.71
C VAL A 383 -13.11 -28.62 18.08
N VAL A 384 -12.39 -27.50 18.15
CA VAL A 384 -12.18 -26.76 19.41
C VAL A 384 -13.20 -25.64 19.67
N GLY A 385 -13.95 -25.23 18.66
CA GLY A 385 -14.64 -23.94 18.68
C GLY A 385 -13.64 -22.77 18.63
N ASP A 386 -14.07 -21.59 19.05
CA ASP A 386 -13.24 -20.38 19.02
C ASP A 386 -12.11 -20.44 20.06
N ILE A 387 -11.01 -19.74 19.77
CA ILE A 387 -9.75 -19.82 20.52
C ILE A 387 -9.20 -18.44 20.85
N ASP A 388 -8.43 -18.35 21.93
CA ASP A 388 -7.50 -17.25 22.14
C ASP A 388 -6.09 -17.71 21.76
N VAL A 389 -5.30 -16.83 21.13
CA VAL A 389 -3.91 -17.10 20.72
C VAL A 389 -2.95 -16.25 21.54
N TYR A 390 -1.98 -16.90 22.17
CA TYR A 390 -0.90 -16.29 22.93
C TYR A 390 0.42 -16.46 22.19
N VAL A 391 1.24 -15.42 22.20
CA VAL A 391 2.58 -15.41 21.57
C VAL A 391 3.57 -15.05 22.66
N LEU A 392 4.32 -16.05 23.13
CA LEU A 392 5.07 -16.00 24.38
C LEU A 392 6.59 -16.19 24.19
N GLU A 393 7.37 -15.84 25.20
CA GLU A 393 8.78 -16.25 25.30
C GLU A 393 8.90 -17.78 25.51
N PRO A 394 9.99 -18.43 25.05
CA PRO A 394 10.17 -19.88 25.19
C PRO A 394 10.17 -20.36 26.65
N GLY A 395 9.08 -21.02 27.07
CA GLY A 395 8.90 -21.55 28.43
C GLY A 395 8.13 -20.63 29.39
N GLU A 396 7.63 -19.49 28.91
CA GLU A 396 6.64 -18.67 29.61
C GLU A 396 5.28 -19.40 29.72
N SER A 397 4.40 -18.93 30.61
CA SER A 397 3.07 -19.50 30.85
C SER A 397 1.97 -18.45 30.66
N VAL A 398 0.94 -18.82 29.90
CA VAL A 398 -0.26 -18.01 29.61
C VAL A 398 -0.88 -17.35 30.85
N GLU A 399 -0.74 -17.93 32.05
CA GLU A 399 -1.34 -17.41 33.29
C GLU A 399 -1.01 -15.92 33.55
N GLY A 400 0.20 -15.48 33.25
CA GLY A 400 0.67 -14.10 33.49
C GLY A 400 0.41 -13.10 32.36
N SER A 401 0.15 -13.57 31.15
CA SER A 401 0.13 -12.79 29.90
C SER A 401 -1.31 -12.63 29.36
N ASP A 402 -1.55 -11.66 28.49
CA ASP A 402 -2.82 -11.53 27.75
C ASP A 402 -2.70 -12.14 26.33
N PRO A 403 -3.82 -12.52 25.68
CA PRO A 403 -3.77 -13.09 24.33
C PRO A 403 -3.42 -12.04 23.28
N ALA A 404 -2.48 -12.36 22.40
CA ALA A 404 -2.09 -11.53 21.26
C ALA A 404 -3.16 -11.49 20.16
N ILE A 405 -4.00 -12.54 20.06
CA ILE A 405 -5.22 -12.56 19.27
C ILE A 405 -6.34 -13.18 20.13
N PRO A 406 -7.15 -12.37 20.84
CA PRO A 406 -8.33 -12.86 21.55
C PRO A 406 -9.44 -13.25 20.57
N ASP A 407 -10.38 -14.09 21.02
CA ASP A 407 -11.68 -14.28 20.36
C ASP A 407 -11.61 -14.72 18.88
N LEU A 408 -10.58 -15.47 18.47
CA LEU A 408 -10.41 -15.96 17.10
C LEU A 408 -11.40 -17.08 16.79
N GLU A 409 -12.46 -16.74 16.05
CA GLU A 409 -13.54 -17.66 15.67
C GLU A 409 -13.12 -18.60 14.52
N TYR A 410 -13.78 -19.75 14.39
CA TYR A 410 -13.67 -20.59 13.19
C TYR A 410 -14.76 -20.22 12.18
N PRO A 411 -14.47 -20.02 10.88
CA PRO A 411 -13.16 -20.04 10.21
C PRO A 411 -12.62 -18.62 9.96
N LEU A 412 -11.63 -18.15 10.73
CA LEU A 412 -11.02 -16.82 10.54
C LEU A 412 -9.50 -16.86 10.65
N SER A 413 -8.88 -15.74 10.29
CA SER A 413 -7.46 -15.46 10.56
C SER A 413 -7.30 -14.14 11.29
N GLY A 414 -6.40 -14.11 12.29
CA GLY A 414 -5.93 -12.89 12.93
C GLY A 414 -4.47 -12.58 12.59
N ILE A 415 -4.00 -11.40 12.98
CA ILE A 415 -2.60 -10.97 12.86
C ILE A 415 -2.20 -10.36 14.21
N ALA A 416 -1.00 -10.67 14.69
CA ALA A 416 -0.39 -10.06 15.87
C ALA A 416 1.02 -9.53 15.57
N PRO A 417 1.44 -8.38 16.13
CA PRO A 417 2.83 -7.95 16.11
C PRO A 417 3.69 -8.85 17.01
N VAL A 418 4.89 -9.19 16.55
CA VAL A 418 5.85 -10.01 17.29
C VAL A 418 7.29 -9.52 17.02
N LEU A 419 8.13 -9.52 18.05
CA LEU A 419 9.56 -9.23 17.91
C LEU A 419 10.30 -10.41 17.26
N ALA A 420 11.45 -10.13 16.65
CA ALA A 420 12.36 -11.17 16.20
C ALA A 420 12.95 -11.97 17.38
N GLY A 421 13.31 -13.23 17.12
CA GLY A 421 13.77 -14.22 18.09
C GLY A 421 12.84 -15.43 18.20
N SER A 422 13.22 -16.40 19.04
CA SER A 422 12.43 -17.60 19.27
C SER A 422 11.17 -17.30 20.08
N ARG A 423 10.04 -17.88 19.70
CA ARG A 423 8.70 -17.62 20.23
C ARG A 423 7.93 -18.93 20.45
N SER A 424 6.93 -18.89 21.33
CA SER A 424 6.02 -20.02 21.60
C SER A 424 4.57 -19.58 21.36
N VAL A 425 3.93 -20.12 20.33
CA VAL A 425 2.51 -19.88 20.05
C VAL A 425 1.67 -20.91 20.81
N VAL A 426 0.73 -20.43 21.63
CA VAL A 426 -0.14 -21.29 22.46
C VAL A 426 -1.60 -20.94 22.19
N PHE A 427 -2.42 -21.96 21.99
CA PHE A 427 -3.85 -21.82 21.74
C PHE A 427 -4.63 -22.23 22.99
N THR A 428 -5.56 -21.40 23.45
CA THR A 428 -6.48 -21.73 24.55
C THR A 428 -7.94 -21.62 24.12
N GLN A 429 -8.86 -22.15 24.92
CA GLN A 429 -10.30 -21.96 24.70
C GLN A 429 -10.70 -20.49 24.87
N ARG A 430 -11.60 -19.97 24.02
CA ARG A 430 -12.15 -18.60 24.09
C ARG A 430 -12.40 -18.10 25.52
N GLY A 431 -11.84 -16.94 25.86
CA GLY A 431 -12.03 -16.23 27.12
C GLY A 431 -11.46 -16.94 28.36
N ASN A 432 -10.61 -17.96 28.22
CA ASN A 432 -9.97 -18.62 29.36
C ASN A 432 -8.64 -19.31 29.02
N LYS A 433 -7.81 -19.56 30.04
CA LYS A 433 -6.42 -20.01 29.86
C LYS A 433 -6.24 -21.53 29.71
N THR A 434 -7.31 -22.28 29.44
CA THR A 434 -7.24 -23.73 29.19
C THR A 434 -6.62 -24.01 27.82
N VAL A 435 -5.35 -24.40 27.79
CA VAL A 435 -4.61 -24.77 26.58
C VAL A 435 -5.31 -25.91 25.82
N VAL A 436 -5.55 -25.72 24.52
CA VAL A 436 -6.05 -26.73 23.59
C VAL A 436 -4.97 -27.26 22.65
N HIS A 437 -3.99 -26.44 22.28
CA HIS A 437 -2.87 -26.85 21.43
C HIS A 437 -1.61 -26.00 21.68
N GLY A 438 -0.45 -26.53 21.31
CA GLY A 438 0.87 -25.91 21.52
C GLY A 438 1.56 -26.35 22.83
N PRO A 439 2.68 -25.71 23.20
CA PRO A 439 3.33 -24.61 22.49
C PRO A 439 3.91 -25.04 21.14
N VAL A 440 3.63 -24.27 20.09
CA VAL A 440 4.31 -24.36 18.79
C VAL A 440 5.55 -23.50 18.88
N ALA A 441 6.73 -24.11 18.69
CA ALA A 441 7.97 -23.35 18.58
C ALA A 441 8.03 -22.65 17.20
N LEU A 442 8.28 -21.35 17.21
CA LEU A 442 8.48 -20.51 16.04
C LEU A 442 9.80 -19.76 16.22
N ASP A 443 10.63 -19.66 15.18
CA ASP A 443 11.84 -18.83 15.22
C ASP A 443 11.63 -17.64 14.26
N VAL A 444 11.34 -16.48 14.83
CA VAL A 444 10.92 -15.30 14.08
C VAL A 444 12.16 -14.53 13.68
N VAL A 445 12.64 -14.71 12.44
CA VAL A 445 13.79 -13.92 11.94
C VAL A 445 13.29 -12.66 11.24
N VAL A 446 12.51 -12.81 10.17
CA VAL A 446 11.87 -11.71 9.42
C VAL A 446 10.57 -12.15 8.74
N GLY A 447 9.86 -11.18 8.19
CA GLY A 447 8.85 -11.40 7.15
C GLY A 447 7.42 -11.44 7.70
N PHE A 448 6.67 -12.45 7.31
CA PHE A 448 5.25 -12.57 7.59
C PHE A 448 4.88 -14.05 7.88
N PRO A 449 5.35 -14.63 9.01
CA PRO A 449 5.12 -16.04 9.30
C PRO A 449 3.64 -16.32 9.54
N THR A 450 3.15 -17.44 8.99
CA THR A 450 1.75 -17.85 9.10
C THR A 450 1.64 -19.18 9.84
N VAL A 451 0.93 -19.19 10.96
CA VAL A 451 0.66 -20.41 11.75
C VAL A 451 -0.81 -20.82 11.56
N ILE A 452 -1.00 -21.97 10.93
CA ILE A 452 -2.31 -22.59 10.72
C ILE A 452 -2.56 -23.58 11.87
N LEU A 453 -3.58 -23.34 12.70
CA LEU A 453 -4.14 -24.35 13.58
C LEU A 453 -5.17 -25.17 12.79
N THR A 454 -4.89 -26.45 12.59
CA THR A 454 -5.69 -27.37 11.79
C THR A 454 -5.91 -28.69 12.55
N GLN A 455 -6.37 -29.71 11.86
CA GLN A 455 -6.45 -31.08 12.36
C GLN A 455 -5.59 -32.00 11.48
N ASP A 456 -5.17 -33.14 12.02
CA ASP A 456 -4.73 -34.29 11.22
C ASP A 456 -5.94 -35.19 10.89
N GLY A 457 -5.73 -36.18 10.01
CA GLY A 457 -6.82 -36.97 9.40
C GLY A 457 -7.63 -37.86 10.35
N ASP A 458 -7.15 -38.10 11.58
CA ASP A 458 -7.90 -38.77 12.65
C ASP A 458 -8.74 -37.81 13.51
N GLY A 459 -8.63 -36.50 13.27
CA GLY A 459 -9.29 -35.44 14.01
C GLY A 459 -8.47 -34.85 15.17
N ALA A 460 -7.25 -35.32 15.45
CA ALA A 460 -6.37 -34.67 16.41
C ALA A 460 -5.98 -33.25 15.97
N LEU A 461 -5.70 -32.35 16.92
CA LEU A 461 -5.23 -31.00 16.60
C LEU A 461 -3.77 -31.01 16.13
N SER A 462 -3.50 -30.27 15.07
CA SER A 462 -2.23 -30.23 14.36
C SER A 462 -1.93 -28.81 13.89
N THR A 463 -0.67 -28.49 13.60
CA THR A 463 -0.31 -27.18 13.06
C THR A 463 0.55 -27.29 11.81
N ARG A 464 0.43 -26.31 10.93
CA ARG A 464 1.38 -26.04 9.85
C ARG A 464 1.92 -24.63 10.03
N VAL A 465 3.22 -24.46 9.86
CA VAL A 465 3.90 -23.17 9.92
C VAL A 465 4.44 -22.90 8.52
N LEU A 466 4.05 -21.77 7.94
CA LEU A 466 4.51 -21.29 6.65
C LEU A 466 5.41 -20.07 6.89
N VAL A 467 6.58 -20.07 6.23
CA VAL A 467 7.59 -19.02 6.32
C VAL A 467 8.07 -18.77 4.90
N ASP A 468 7.50 -17.75 4.25
CA ASP A 468 7.56 -17.63 2.79
C ASP A 468 8.83 -16.94 2.27
N ARG A 469 9.53 -16.13 3.08
CA ARG A 469 10.82 -15.50 2.71
C ARG A 469 11.76 -15.29 3.90
N THR A 470 13.05 -15.15 3.58
CA THR A 470 14.16 -14.75 4.46
C THR A 470 14.60 -13.30 4.17
N LEU A 471 15.70 -12.83 4.80
CA LEU A 471 16.35 -11.55 4.47
C LEU A 471 17.18 -11.60 3.18
N GLU A 472 17.65 -12.80 2.83
CA GLU A 472 18.36 -13.19 1.60
C GLU A 472 17.36 -13.61 0.51
#